data_AF-A0A968C572-F1
#
_entry.id   AF-A0A968C572-F1
#
_cell.length_a   1.000
_cell.length_b   1.000
_cell.length_c   1.000
_cell.angle_alpha   90.00
_cell.angle_beta   90.00
_cell.angle_gamma   90.00
#
_symmetry.space_group_name_H-M   'P 1'
#
loop_
_entity.id
_entity.type
_entity.pdbx_description
1 polymer ?
#
loop_
_entity_poly.entity_id
_entity_poly.type
_entity_poly.pdbx_seq_one_letter_code
_entity_poly.pdbx_strand_id
1 'polypeptide(L)'
;QVMEFSKRFKLTDVWGEQDVPGLKAPGFDDEKLPDVLEAAIAAGYSADDTLYEVLFATDANKKVAWPDPVAKGHDNSTVTALGEEWFPEKALFEEYAAFGRGHHHDLADFDHYYDDDVRG
;
A
#
# COMPACT_ATOMS: atom_id res chain seq x y z
N GLN A 1 -3.93 12.03 -0.43
CA GLN A 1 -5.36 12.04 -0.04
C GLN A 1 -5.90 10.65 0.28
N VAL A 2 -5.68 9.63 -0.57
CA VAL A 2 -6.18 8.26 -0.33
C VAL A 2 -5.60 7.61 0.94
N MET A 3 -4.28 7.71 1.17
CA MET A 3 -3.64 7.16 2.37
C MET A 3 -4.22 7.76 3.66
N GLU A 4 -4.35 9.09 3.73
CA GLU A 4 -4.94 9.75 4.91
C GLU A 4 -6.39 9.34 5.14
N PHE A 5 -7.16 9.17 4.06
CA PHE A 5 -8.54 8.70 4.16
C PHE A 5 -8.63 7.26 4.67
N SER A 6 -7.69 6.38 4.29
CA SER A 6 -7.65 4.99 4.72
C SER A 6 -7.42 4.80 6.23
N LYS A 7 -6.89 5.80 6.94
CA LYS A 7 -6.75 5.79 8.41
C LYS A 7 -8.11 5.76 9.15
N ARG A 8 -9.21 6.05 8.45
CA ARG A 8 -10.56 6.13 9.05
C ARG A 8 -11.33 4.82 9.07
N PHE A 9 -10.82 3.79 8.40
CA PHE A 9 -11.50 2.50 8.26
C PHE A 9 -10.66 1.43 8.94
N LYS A 10 -11.27 0.72 9.88
CA LYS A 10 -10.69 -0.46 10.51
C LYS A 10 -11.02 -1.70 9.71
N LEU A 11 -10.25 -2.77 9.87
CA LEU A 11 -10.55 -4.05 9.20
C LEU A 11 -11.96 -4.56 9.52
N THR A 12 -12.45 -4.39 10.75
CA THR A 12 -13.84 -4.72 11.11
C THR A 12 -14.89 -4.02 10.25
N ASP A 13 -14.59 -2.82 9.76
CA ASP A 13 -15.54 -1.99 9.02
C ASP A 13 -15.67 -2.42 7.56
N VAL A 14 -14.65 -3.09 7.01
CA VAL A 14 -14.50 -3.29 5.56
C VAL A 14 -14.23 -4.73 5.13
N TRP A 15 -13.82 -5.62 6.03
CA TRP A 15 -13.44 -7.01 5.71
C TRP A 15 -14.41 -8.07 6.24
N GLY A 16 -15.58 -7.66 6.75
CA GLY A 16 -16.70 -8.56 7.01
C GLY A 16 -17.50 -8.92 5.74
N GLU A 17 -18.48 -9.81 5.86
CA GLU A 17 -19.40 -10.14 4.75
C GLU A 17 -20.06 -8.88 4.18
N GLN A 18 -20.12 -8.77 2.85
CA GLN A 18 -20.75 -7.63 2.15
C GLN A 18 -21.73 -8.12 1.08
N ASP A 19 -22.92 -7.52 1.05
CA ASP A 19 -23.87 -7.71 -0.04
C ASP A 19 -23.42 -6.92 -1.27
N VAL A 20 -23.22 -7.62 -2.39
CA VAL A 20 -22.82 -7.07 -3.69
C VAL A 20 -23.84 -7.51 -4.75
N PRO A 21 -24.92 -6.73 -4.98
CA PRO A 21 -25.94 -7.08 -5.95
C PRO A 21 -25.36 -7.35 -7.35
N GLY A 22 -25.73 -8.51 -7.92
CA GLY A 22 -25.25 -8.93 -9.24
C GLY A 22 -23.91 -9.67 -9.26
N LEU A 23 -23.26 -9.90 -8.12
CA LEU A 23 -22.08 -10.76 -8.06
C LEU A 23 -22.46 -12.23 -8.35
N LYS A 24 -21.92 -12.78 -9.44
CA LYS A 24 -22.03 -14.20 -9.80
C LYS A 24 -20.69 -14.69 -10.34
N ALA A 25 -19.82 -15.13 -9.44
CA ALA A 25 -18.47 -15.56 -9.76
C ALA A 25 -18.14 -16.91 -9.10
N PRO A 26 -17.41 -17.82 -9.76
CA PRO A 26 -16.97 -19.05 -9.13
C PRO A 26 -16.17 -18.78 -7.85
N GLY A 27 -16.51 -19.49 -6.77
CA GLY A 27 -15.86 -19.34 -5.47
C GLY A 27 -16.48 -18.29 -4.55
N PHE A 28 -17.56 -17.62 -4.97
CA PHE A 28 -18.34 -16.69 -4.17
C PHE A 28 -19.78 -17.14 -4.08
N ASP A 29 -20.44 -16.81 -2.98
CA ASP A 29 -21.90 -16.92 -2.89
C ASP A 29 -22.55 -15.86 -3.78
N ASP A 30 -23.70 -16.20 -4.36
CA ASP A 30 -24.46 -15.28 -5.20
C ASP A 30 -24.75 -13.98 -4.41
N GLU A 31 -24.41 -12.84 -5.02
CA GLU A 31 -24.61 -11.50 -4.49
C GLU A 31 -23.85 -11.18 -3.20
N LYS A 32 -22.82 -11.97 -2.82
CA LYS A 32 -22.11 -11.77 -1.55
C LYS A 32 -20.59 -11.94 -1.64
N LEU A 33 -19.86 -11.04 -0.99
CA LEU A 33 -18.45 -11.23 -0.65
C LEU A 33 -18.33 -11.88 0.73
N PRO A 34 -17.45 -12.87 0.90
CA PRO A 34 -17.26 -13.55 2.17
C PRO A 34 -16.62 -12.63 3.22
N ASP A 35 -16.88 -12.95 4.49
CA ASP A 35 -16.08 -12.43 5.59
C ASP A 35 -14.66 -12.99 5.54
N VAL A 36 -13.66 -12.11 5.59
CA VAL A 36 -12.23 -12.49 5.59
C VAL A 36 -11.50 -12.02 6.84
N LEU A 37 -12.21 -11.48 7.84
CA LEU A 37 -11.63 -10.93 9.05
C LEU A 37 -10.96 -12.01 9.90
N GLU A 38 -11.57 -13.19 10.02
CA GLU A 38 -10.95 -14.32 10.75
C GLU A 38 -9.63 -14.75 10.11
N ALA A 39 -9.57 -14.79 8.77
CA ALA A 39 -8.37 -15.12 8.04
C ALA A 39 -7.28 -14.04 8.19
N ALA A 40 -7.67 -12.76 8.20
CA ALA A 40 -6.77 -11.65 8.46
C ALA A 40 -6.16 -11.73 9.88
N ILE A 41 -6.97 -12.03 10.89
CA ILE A 41 -6.49 -12.21 12.26
C ILE A 41 -5.53 -13.39 12.35
N ALA A 42 -5.84 -14.50 11.68
CA ALA A 42 -4.94 -15.66 11.61
C ALA A 42 -3.60 -15.33 10.89
N ALA A 43 -3.61 -14.37 9.96
CA ALA A 43 -2.40 -13.87 9.30
C ALA A 43 -1.59 -12.86 10.15
N GLY A 44 -2.09 -12.48 11.34
CA GLY A 44 -1.40 -11.62 12.30
C GLY A 44 -1.89 -10.17 12.35
N TYR A 45 -2.96 -9.83 11.63
CA TYR A 45 -3.57 -8.50 11.73
C TYR A 45 -4.51 -8.39 12.93
N SER A 46 -4.69 -7.18 13.45
CA SER A 46 -5.74 -6.87 14.41
C SER A 46 -7.01 -6.44 13.67
N ALA A 47 -8.17 -6.77 14.23
CA ALA A 47 -9.44 -6.28 13.73
C ALA A 47 -9.54 -4.73 13.80
N ASP A 48 -8.84 -4.14 14.77
CA ASP A 48 -8.73 -2.69 14.96
C ASP A 48 -7.68 -2.01 14.06
N ASP A 49 -6.86 -2.78 13.34
CA ASP A 49 -5.89 -2.20 12.40
C ASP A 49 -6.64 -1.41 11.33
N THR A 50 -6.06 -0.28 10.96
CA THR A 50 -6.60 0.56 9.90
C THR A 50 -6.19 0.03 8.53
N LEU A 51 -7.01 0.30 7.50
CA LEU A 51 -6.59 0.04 6.12
C LEU A 51 -5.27 0.74 5.76
N TYR A 52 -4.97 1.87 6.42
CA TYR A 52 -3.70 2.55 6.26
C TYR A 52 -2.50 1.69 6.65
N GLU A 53 -2.56 1.10 7.85
CA GLU A 53 -1.49 0.26 8.40
C GLU A 53 -1.28 -1.00 7.56
N VAL A 54 -2.39 -1.59 7.12
CA VAL A 54 -2.39 -2.87 6.41
C VAL A 54 -1.95 -2.73 4.96
N LEU A 55 -2.39 -1.68 4.24
CA LEU A 55 -2.13 -1.51 2.81
C LEU A 55 -0.91 -0.65 2.49
N PHE A 56 -0.53 0.29 3.36
CA PHE A 56 0.51 1.27 3.05
C PHE A 56 1.65 1.23 4.05
N ALA A 57 1.35 1.32 5.35
CA ALA A 57 2.34 1.49 6.41
C ALA A 57 2.86 0.13 6.94
N THR A 58 3.17 -0.79 6.03
CA THR A 58 3.68 -2.13 6.34
C THR A 58 5.10 -2.06 6.90
N ASP A 59 5.55 -3.10 7.59
CA ASP A 59 6.92 -3.18 8.13
C ASP A 59 8.00 -3.11 7.03
N ALA A 60 7.67 -3.52 5.80
CA ALA A 60 8.58 -3.39 4.66
C ALA A 60 8.66 -1.94 4.19
N ASN A 61 7.50 -1.29 4.02
CA ASN A 61 7.43 0.07 3.49
C ASN A 61 7.98 1.11 4.48
N LYS A 62 7.76 0.91 5.78
CA LYS A 62 8.32 1.76 6.84
C LYS A 62 9.84 1.77 6.91
N LYS A 63 10.52 0.78 6.31
CA LYS A 63 12.00 0.74 6.26
C LYS A 63 12.57 1.70 5.23
N VAL A 64 11.78 2.15 4.27
CA VAL A 64 12.18 3.18 3.31
C VAL A 64 12.06 4.52 4.01
N ALA A 65 13.14 4.97 4.64
CA ALA A 65 13.14 6.14 5.50
C ALA A 65 12.94 7.45 4.73
N TRP A 66 12.27 8.41 5.36
CA TRP A 66 12.27 9.82 4.97
C TRP A 66 12.98 10.64 6.06
N PRO A 67 13.85 11.61 5.72
CA PRO A 67 14.21 12.08 4.38
C PRO A 67 15.13 11.13 3.62
N ASP A 68 15.00 11.12 2.29
CA ASP A 68 15.81 10.32 1.38
C ASP A 68 16.74 11.22 0.52
N PRO A 69 18.01 10.84 0.28
CA PRO A 69 18.92 11.61 -0.58
C PRO A 69 18.39 11.96 -1.96
N VAL A 70 17.52 11.12 -2.55
CA VAL A 70 16.91 11.34 -3.86
C VAL A 70 16.10 12.64 -3.93
N ALA A 71 15.59 13.10 -2.78
CA ALA A 71 14.85 14.34 -2.70
C ALA A 71 15.74 15.59 -2.85
N LYS A 72 17.08 15.47 -2.83
CA LYS A 72 18.04 16.60 -2.97
C LYS A 72 17.72 17.79 -2.04
N GLY A 73 17.19 17.51 -0.86
CA GLY A 73 16.81 18.51 0.14
C GLY A 73 15.43 19.17 -0.08
N HIS A 74 14.65 18.72 -1.05
CA HIS A 74 13.26 19.14 -1.23
C HIS A 74 12.32 18.43 -0.26
N ASP A 75 11.28 19.13 0.17
CA ASP A 75 10.22 18.56 0.99
C ASP A 75 9.32 17.61 0.19
N ASN A 76 8.74 16.64 0.88
CA ASN A 76 7.70 15.77 0.34
C ASN A 76 6.34 16.14 0.96
N SER A 77 5.39 16.50 0.09
CA SER A 77 4.05 16.91 0.50
C SER A 77 3.22 15.78 1.11
N THR A 78 3.42 14.54 0.64
CA THR A 78 2.73 13.36 1.16
C THR A 78 3.20 13.05 2.57
N VAL A 79 4.52 13.01 2.77
CA VAL A 79 5.11 12.76 4.09
C VAL A 79 4.66 13.83 5.09
N THR A 80 4.75 15.10 4.69
CA THR A 80 4.28 16.23 5.51
C THR A 80 2.80 16.15 5.84
N ALA A 81 1.96 15.81 4.86
CA ALA A 81 0.51 15.73 5.06
C ALA A 81 0.09 14.54 5.94
N LEU A 82 0.82 13.42 5.88
CA LEU A 82 0.53 12.23 6.68
C LEU A 82 1.19 12.28 8.06
N GLY A 83 2.24 13.09 8.24
CA GLY A 83 3.03 13.17 9.47
C GLY A 83 3.93 11.94 9.67
N GLU A 84 4.43 11.36 8.59
CA GLU A 84 5.17 10.09 8.61
C GLU A 84 6.70 10.29 8.59
N GLU A 85 7.45 9.24 8.92
CA GLU A 85 8.92 9.21 8.89
C GLU A 85 9.47 8.24 7.84
N TRP A 86 8.58 7.65 7.03
CA TRP A 86 8.93 6.80 5.89
C TRP A 86 8.54 7.49 4.59
N PHE A 87 9.11 7.04 3.47
CA PHE A 87 8.96 7.64 2.15
C PHE A 87 7.96 6.84 1.28
N PRO A 88 6.69 7.29 1.17
CA PRO A 88 5.64 6.46 0.58
C PRO A 88 5.80 6.20 -0.90
N GLU A 89 6.21 7.20 -1.67
CA GLU A 89 6.35 7.07 -3.11
C GLU A 89 7.43 6.05 -3.48
N LYS A 90 8.60 6.12 -2.83
CA LYS A 90 9.70 5.18 -3.06
C LYS A 90 9.35 3.78 -2.58
N ALA A 91 8.77 3.66 -1.38
CA ALA A 91 8.37 2.37 -0.83
C ALA A 91 7.38 1.62 -1.74
N LEU A 92 6.29 2.29 -2.13
CA LEU A 92 5.25 1.66 -2.96
C LEU A 92 5.76 1.37 -4.38
N PHE A 93 6.66 2.20 -4.91
CA PHE A 93 7.30 1.93 -6.19
C PHE A 93 8.15 0.67 -6.12
N GLU A 94 9.00 0.54 -5.10
CA GLU A 94 9.89 -0.62 -4.94
C GLU A 94 9.11 -1.90 -4.62
N GLU A 95 8.05 -1.81 -3.80
CA GLU A 95 7.11 -2.91 -3.56
C GLU A 95 6.49 -3.38 -4.88
N TYR A 96 6.02 -2.46 -5.73
CA TYR A 96 5.48 -2.80 -7.03
C TYR A 96 6.55 -3.37 -7.98
N ALA A 97 7.73 -2.76 -8.03
CA ALA A 97 8.83 -3.18 -8.90
C ALA A 97 9.29 -4.60 -8.58
N ALA A 98 9.25 -5.02 -7.31
CA ALA A 98 9.59 -6.36 -6.89
C ALA A 98 8.74 -7.46 -7.55
N PHE A 99 7.46 -7.20 -7.86
CA PHE A 99 6.62 -8.16 -8.61
C PHE A 99 7.07 -8.32 -10.07
N GLY A 100 7.73 -7.30 -10.63
CA GLY A 100 8.26 -7.32 -11.99
C GLY A 100 9.59 -8.05 -12.08
N ARG A 101 10.48 -7.88 -11.09
CA ARG A 101 11.90 -8.33 -11.14
C ARG A 101 12.04 -9.80 -11.56
N GLY A 102 12.88 -10.03 -12.57
CA GLY A 102 13.09 -11.36 -13.14
C GLY A 102 12.07 -11.77 -14.21
N HIS A 103 11.18 -10.85 -14.61
CA HIS A 103 10.31 -10.99 -15.76
C HIS A 103 10.74 -10.02 -16.89
N HIS A 104 10.16 -10.12 -18.08
CA HIS A 104 10.63 -9.35 -19.25
C HIS A 104 10.42 -7.81 -19.15
N HIS A 105 9.80 -7.31 -18.08
CA HIS A 105 9.40 -5.90 -17.92
C HIS A 105 9.82 -5.33 -16.56
N ASP A 106 11.08 -5.53 -16.19
CA ASP A 106 11.65 -5.02 -14.95
C ASP A 106 11.73 -3.49 -14.97
N LEU A 107 11.09 -2.85 -14.00
CA LEU A 107 11.34 -1.44 -13.71
C LEU A 107 12.74 -1.30 -13.10
N ALA A 108 13.43 -0.21 -13.45
CA ALA A 108 14.67 0.17 -12.78
C ALA A 108 14.41 0.51 -11.31
N ASP A 109 15.47 0.59 -10.51
CA ASP A 109 15.36 1.09 -9.13
C ASP A 109 14.81 2.53 -9.14
N PHE A 110 14.02 2.90 -8.12
CA PHE A 110 13.38 4.21 -8.02
C PHE A 110 14.37 5.36 -8.23
N ASP A 111 15.53 5.27 -7.58
CA ASP A 111 16.55 6.32 -7.60
C ASP A 111 17.11 6.58 -9.01
N HIS A 112 17.09 5.59 -9.89
CA HIS A 112 17.57 5.76 -11.26
C HIS A 112 16.72 6.77 -12.05
N TYR A 113 15.42 6.84 -11.78
CA TYR A 113 14.52 7.80 -12.44
C TYR A 113 14.74 9.26 -12.02
N TYR A 114 15.53 9.49 -10.97
CA TYR A 114 15.85 10.81 -10.42
C TYR A 114 17.32 11.18 -10.60
N ASP A 115 18.07 10.34 -11.33
CA ASP A 115 19.47 10.59 -11.69
C ASP A 115 19.57 11.79 -12.65
N ASP A 116 20.65 12.56 -12.56
CA ASP A 116 20.86 13.76 -13.36
C ASP A 116 20.99 13.45 -14.86
N ASP A 117 21.41 12.22 -15.17
CA ASP A 117 21.57 11.73 -16.54
C ASP A 117 20.28 11.17 -17.16
N VAL A 118 19.22 10.98 -16.36
CA VAL A 118 17.91 10.51 -16.84
C VAL A 118 17.03 11.70 -17.22
N ARG A 119 16.67 11.77 -18.51
CA ARG A 119 15.76 12.78 -19.05
C ARG A 119 14.42 12.14 -19.37
N GLY A 120 13.37 12.59 -18.69
CA GLY A 120 11.98 12.31 -19.02
C GLY A 120 11.48 13.13 -20.22
#